data_AF-G3HWD5-F1
#
_entry.id   AF-G3HWD5-F1
#
_cell.length_a   1.000
_cell.length_b   1.000
_cell.length_c   1.000
_cell.angle_alpha   90.00
_cell.angle_beta   90.00
_cell.angle_gamma   90.00
#
_symmetry.space_group_name_H-M   'P 1'
#
loop_
_entity.id
_entity.type
_entity.pdbx_description
1 polymer ?
#
loop_
_entity_poly.entity_id
_entity_poly.type
_entity_poly.pdbx_seq_one_letter_code
_entity_poly.pdbx_strand_id
1 'polypeptide(L)'
;MDHEDFRACLISMGYDLGEAEFARIMTLVDPNGQGTVTFQSFIDFMTRETADTDTAEQVIASFRILASDKPYILAEELRRELPPDQAQYCIKRMPPYSGPGSVPGALDYTAFSSALYGESDL
;
A
#
# COMPACT_ATOMS: atom_id res chain seq x y z
N MET A 1 19.93 -2.22 20.11
CA MET A 1 18.73 -1.39 20.31
C MET A 1 17.74 -2.27 21.04
N ASP A 2 17.32 -1.89 22.22
CA ASP A 2 16.24 -2.57 22.94
C ASP A 2 14.88 -2.33 22.26
N HIS A 3 13.88 -3.08 22.69
CA HIS A 3 12.55 -3.06 22.06
C HIS A 3 11.86 -1.70 22.22
N GLU A 4 12.09 -1.01 23.33
CA GLU A 4 11.49 0.31 23.59
C GLU A 4 12.08 1.37 22.66
N ASP A 5 13.40 1.40 22.50
CA ASP A 5 14.06 2.30 21.54
C ASP A 5 13.61 2.03 20.09
N PHE A 6 13.46 0.76 19.70
CA PHE A 6 12.98 0.42 18.37
C PHE A 6 11.53 0.89 18.16
N ARG A 7 10.66 0.73 19.16
CA ARG A 7 9.28 1.22 19.11
C ARG A 7 9.23 2.74 18.96
N ALA A 8 10.03 3.46 19.74
CA ALA A 8 10.11 4.91 19.67
C ALA A 8 10.59 5.41 18.29
N CYS A 9 11.58 4.73 17.70
CA CYS A 9 12.02 5.01 16.33
C CYS A 9 10.90 4.86 15.30
N LEU A 10 10.12 3.77 15.37
CA LEU A 10 9.00 3.55 14.45
C LEU A 10 7.91 4.61 14.59
N ILE A 11 7.54 4.96 15.83
CA ILE A 11 6.57 6.04 16.09
C ILE A 11 7.11 7.38 15.55
N SER A 12 8.39 7.67 15.74
CA SER A 12 9.02 8.90 15.22
C SER A 12 9.07 8.96 13.68
N MET A 13 9.02 7.81 13.00
CA MET A 13 8.90 7.71 11.54
C MET A 13 7.44 7.79 11.06
N GLY A 14 6.47 7.89 11.97
CA GLY A 14 5.05 8.03 11.67
C GLY A 14 4.25 6.73 11.71
N TYR A 15 4.82 5.61 12.15
CA TYR A 15 4.08 4.37 12.31
C TYR A 15 3.20 4.41 13.57
N ASP A 16 1.89 4.20 13.41
CA ASP A 16 0.94 4.02 14.52
C ASP A 16 0.86 2.54 14.91
N LEU A 17 1.73 2.12 15.84
CA LEU A 17 1.88 0.72 16.20
C LEU A 17 1.15 0.40 17.50
N GLY A 18 0.00 -0.26 17.35
CA GLY A 18 -0.68 -0.96 18.44
C GLY A 18 0.17 -2.08 19.02
N GLU A 19 -0.19 -2.55 20.22
CA GLU A 19 0.57 -3.58 20.96
C GLU A 19 0.66 -4.91 20.19
N ALA A 20 -0.41 -5.27 19.48
CA ALA A 20 -0.46 -6.47 18.64
C ALA A 20 0.47 -6.37 17.41
N GLU A 21 0.51 -5.21 16.75
CA GLU A 21 1.37 -5.01 15.58
C GLU A 21 2.85 -4.98 16.01
N PHE A 22 3.16 -4.31 17.12
CA PHE A 22 4.52 -4.29 17.64
C PHE A 22 5.02 -5.70 18.01
N ALA A 23 4.16 -6.52 18.63
CA ALA A 23 4.49 -7.91 18.93
C ALA A 23 4.74 -8.73 17.66
N ARG A 24 3.96 -8.50 16.59
CA ARG A 24 4.17 -9.13 15.28
C ARG A 24 5.48 -8.70 14.64
N ILE A 25 5.84 -7.43 14.72
CA ILE A 25 7.12 -6.93 14.22
C ILE A 25 8.29 -7.54 14.99
N MET A 26 8.16 -7.72 16.31
CA MET A 26 9.20 -8.36 17.13
C MET A 26 9.49 -9.80 16.72
N THR A 27 8.49 -10.56 16.25
CA THR A 27 8.74 -11.92 15.74
C THR A 27 9.56 -11.91 14.44
N LEU A 28 9.54 -10.81 13.69
CA LEU A 28 10.32 -10.63 12.47
C LEU A 28 11.75 -10.18 12.76
N VAL A 29 11.93 -9.19 13.65
CA VAL A 29 13.24 -8.57 13.90
C VAL A 29 14.06 -9.21 15.03
N ASP A 30 13.40 -9.89 15.97
CA ASP A 30 14.00 -10.64 17.08
C ASP A 30 13.30 -12.01 17.28
N PRO A 31 13.35 -12.92 16.28
CA PRO A 31 12.70 -14.23 16.39
C PRO A 31 13.26 -15.10 17.52
N ASN A 32 14.47 -14.81 17.98
CA ASN A 32 15.15 -15.56 19.04
C ASN A 32 14.84 -15.02 20.45
N GLY A 33 14.09 -13.92 20.57
CA GLY A 33 13.77 -13.33 21.87
C GLY A 33 15.00 -12.87 22.65
N GLN A 34 16.03 -12.39 21.95
CA GLN A 34 17.25 -11.88 22.60
C GLN A 34 17.00 -10.57 23.36
N GLY A 35 15.84 -9.92 23.13
CA GLY A 35 15.48 -8.66 23.78
C GLY A 35 16.18 -7.46 23.16
N THR A 36 16.87 -7.65 22.04
CA THR A 36 17.61 -6.61 21.34
C THR A 36 17.48 -6.77 19.83
N VAL A 37 17.11 -5.70 19.15
CA VAL A 37 17.07 -5.59 17.69
C VAL A 37 18.44 -5.17 17.18
N THR A 38 18.97 -5.93 16.22
CA THR A 38 20.22 -5.58 15.54
C THR A 38 19.98 -4.53 14.46
N PHE A 39 21.01 -3.74 14.13
CA PHE A 39 20.92 -2.77 13.04
C PHE A 39 20.59 -3.44 11.70
N GLN A 40 21.09 -4.66 11.45
CA GLN A 40 20.78 -5.39 10.23
C GLN A 40 19.30 -5.78 10.17
N SER A 41 18.73 -6.28 11.28
CA SER A 41 17.29 -6.57 11.38
C SER A 41 16.43 -5.33 11.20
N PHE A 42 16.88 -4.18 11.73
CA PHE A 42 16.22 -2.89 11.54
C PHE A 42 16.16 -2.49 10.06
N ILE A 43 17.30 -2.56 9.36
CA ILE A 43 17.35 -2.20 7.94
C ILE A 43 16.54 -3.18 7.08
N ASP A 44 16.62 -4.48 7.37
CA ASP A 44 15.83 -5.51 6.68
C ASP A 44 14.32 -5.22 6.82
N PHE A 45 13.88 -4.95 8.05
CA PHE A 45 12.50 -4.58 8.34
C PHE A 45 12.08 -3.30 7.61
N MET A 46 12.85 -2.22 7.72
CA MET A 46 12.56 -0.96 7.05
C MET A 46 12.49 -1.12 5.53
N THR A 47 13.37 -1.92 4.94
CA THR A 47 13.40 -2.15 3.48
C THR A 47 12.19 -2.97 3.02
N ARG A 48 11.74 -3.91 3.85
CA ARG A 48 10.60 -4.76 3.55
C ARG A 48 9.28 -4.00 3.68
N GLU A 49 9.10 -3.21 4.73
CA GLU A 49 7.90 -2.40 4.94
C GLU A 49 7.78 -1.24 3.94
N THR A 50 8.89 -0.56 3.61
CA THR A 50 8.89 0.50 2.59
C THR A 50 8.69 -0.04 1.18
N ALA A 51 8.97 -1.32 0.92
CA ALA A 51 8.65 -1.93 -0.38
C ALA A 51 7.15 -2.27 -0.51
N ASP A 52 6.51 -2.67 0.60
CA ASP A 52 5.13 -3.19 0.59
C ASP A 52 4.07 -2.10 0.75
N THR A 53 4.29 -1.13 1.63
CA THR A 53 3.28 -0.11 1.97
C THR A 53 3.27 1.10 1.03
N ASP A 54 4.45 1.50 0.51
CA ASP A 54 4.53 2.70 -0.33
C ASP A 54 3.93 2.51 -1.74
N THR A 55 3.64 1.31 -2.21
CA THR A 55 3.22 1.14 -3.62
C THR A 55 1.71 1.17 -3.81
N ALA A 56 0.95 0.38 -3.06
CA ALA A 56 -0.50 0.28 -3.24
C ALA A 56 -1.22 1.58 -2.86
N GLU A 57 -0.94 2.14 -1.68
CA GLU A 57 -1.58 3.38 -1.22
C GLU A 57 -1.19 4.58 -2.08
N GLN A 58 0.07 4.71 -2.50
CA GLN A 58 0.48 5.77 -3.41
C GLN A 58 -0.18 5.64 -4.79
N VAL A 59 -0.34 4.42 -5.31
CA VAL A 59 -1.04 4.19 -6.58
C VAL A 59 -2.52 4.52 -6.45
N ILE A 60 -3.17 4.14 -5.34
CA ILE A 60 -4.56 4.53 -5.04
C ILE A 60 -4.69 6.05 -4.94
N ALA A 61 -3.77 6.72 -4.24
CA ALA A 61 -3.75 8.17 -4.12
C ALA A 61 -3.56 8.84 -5.49
N SER A 62 -2.67 8.32 -6.33
CA SER A 62 -2.45 8.80 -7.69
C SER A 62 -3.72 8.69 -8.52
N PHE A 63 -4.38 7.52 -8.52
CA PHE A 63 -5.65 7.34 -9.24
C PHE A 63 -6.77 8.20 -8.69
N ARG A 64 -6.82 8.45 -7.37
CA ARG A 64 -7.79 9.38 -6.76
C ARG A 64 -7.59 10.81 -7.28
N ILE A 65 -6.35 11.26 -7.43
CA ILE A 65 -6.04 12.58 -8.01
C ILE A 65 -6.50 12.64 -9.47
N LEU A 66 -6.19 11.62 -10.27
CA LEU A 66 -6.64 11.53 -11.66
C LEU A 66 -8.18 11.50 -11.78
N ALA A 67 -8.83 10.85 -10.81
CA ALA A 67 -10.28 10.78 -10.70
C ALA A 67 -10.92 12.04 -10.12
N SER A 68 -10.18 13.14 -9.89
CA SER A 68 -10.71 14.35 -9.26
C SER A 68 -11.41 14.06 -7.93
N ASP A 69 -10.77 13.26 -7.08
CA ASP A 69 -11.25 12.83 -5.75
C ASP A 69 -12.50 11.94 -5.74
N LYS A 70 -12.95 11.47 -6.91
CA LYS A 70 -14.05 10.49 -7.01
C LYS A 70 -13.57 9.10 -6.57
N PRO A 71 -14.44 8.28 -5.95
CA PRO A 71 -14.10 6.91 -5.55
C PRO A 71 -14.01 5.92 -6.72
N TYR A 72 -14.13 6.39 -7.96
CA TYR A 72 -14.03 5.63 -9.20
C TYR A 72 -13.37 6.48 -10.28
N ILE A 73 -12.79 5.83 -11.30
CA ILE A 73 -12.23 6.49 -12.48
C ILE A 73 -12.94 6.03 -13.75
N LEU A 74 -12.98 6.88 -14.79
CA LEU A 74 -13.56 6.53 -16.08
C LEU A 74 -12.47 6.21 -17.09
N ALA A 75 -12.79 5.37 -18.07
CA ALA A 75 -11.87 5.03 -19.16
C ALA A 75 -11.36 6.26 -19.92
N GLU A 76 -12.19 7.30 -20.06
CA GLU A 76 -11.81 8.56 -20.71
C GLU A 76 -10.78 9.35 -19.89
N GLU A 77 -10.93 9.38 -18.56
CA GLU A 77 -9.97 10.03 -17.67
C GLU A 77 -8.62 9.30 -17.72
N LEU A 78 -8.63 7.96 -17.70
CA LEU A 78 -7.40 7.17 -17.87
C LEU A 78 -6.70 7.45 -19.20
N ARG A 79 -7.45 7.54 -20.31
CA ARG A 79 -6.87 7.85 -21.64
C ARG A 79 -6.37 9.29 -21.77
N ARG A 80 -6.95 10.22 -21.01
CA ARG A 80 -6.54 11.63 -21.02
C ARG A 80 -5.24 11.84 -20.24
N GLU A 81 -5.12 11.17 -19.09
CA GLU A 81 -4.03 11.41 -18.15
C GLU A 81 -2.84 10.44 -18.32
N LEU A 82 -3.07 9.23 -18.84
CA LEU A 82 -2.04 8.20 -18.99
C LEU A 82 -1.66 7.96 -20.46
N PRO A 83 -0.44 7.47 -20.71
CA PRO A 83 -0.05 6.96 -22.03
C PRO A 83 -1.03 5.89 -22.54
N PRO A 84 -1.24 5.80 -23.87
CA PRO A 84 -2.28 4.94 -24.46
C PRO A 84 -2.17 3.47 -24.05
N ASP A 85 -0.95 2.92 -24.01
CA ASP A 85 -0.71 1.54 -23.58
C ASP A 85 -1.07 1.31 -22.10
N GLN A 86 -0.75 2.27 -21.22
CA GLN A 86 -1.05 2.18 -19.79
C GLN A 86 -2.54 2.35 -19.52
N ALA A 87 -3.19 3.30 -20.19
CA ALA A 87 -4.63 3.50 -20.11
C ALA A 87 -5.36 2.22 -20.53
N GLN A 88 -4.98 1.62 -21.66
CA GLN A 88 -5.58 0.38 -22.14
C GLN A 88 -5.36 -0.80 -21.17
N TYR A 89 -4.18 -0.89 -20.56
CA TYR A 89 -3.89 -1.87 -19.53
C TYR A 89 -4.80 -1.71 -18.31
N CYS A 90 -4.90 -0.50 -17.77
CA CYS A 90 -5.76 -0.17 -16.64
C CYS A 90 -7.22 -0.49 -16.93
N ILE A 91 -7.75 -0.03 -18.08
CA ILE A 91 -9.14 -0.29 -18.48
C ILE A 91 -9.44 -1.80 -18.59
N LYS A 92 -8.48 -2.60 -19.03
CA LYS A 92 -8.66 -4.05 -19.21
C LYS A 92 -8.60 -4.83 -17.89
N ARG A 93 -7.83 -4.35 -16.91
CA ARG A 93 -7.57 -5.05 -15.65
C ARG A 93 -8.40 -4.52 -14.48
N MET A 94 -8.87 -3.27 -14.54
CA MET A 94 -9.71 -2.69 -13.51
C MET A 94 -11.11 -3.31 -13.52
N PRO A 95 -11.62 -3.80 -12.38
CA PRO A 95 -13.00 -4.26 -12.27
C PRO A 95 -13.97 -3.07 -12.31
N PRO A 96 -15.24 -3.30 -12.68
CA PRO A 96 -16.26 -2.26 -12.66
C PRO A 96 -16.59 -1.83 -11.23
N TYR A 97 -16.69 -0.52 -11.01
CA TYR A 97 -17.06 0.03 -9.72
C TYR A 97 -18.55 -0.15 -9.45
N SER A 98 -18.89 -0.74 -8.30
CA SER A 98 -20.28 -1.04 -7.90
C SER A 98 -20.74 -0.28 -6.64
N GLY A 99 -19.98 0.73 -6.21
CA GLY A 99 -20.30 1.52 -5.03
C GLY A 99 -21.37 2.61 -5.25
N PRO A 100 -21.72 3.35 -4.19
CA PRO A 100 -22.71 4.42 -4.27
C PRO A 100 -22.25 5.53 -5.23
N GLY A 101 -23.15 5.95 -6.13
CA GLY A 101 -22.82 6.92 -7.17
C GLY A 101 -22.08 6.35 -8.38
N SER A 102 -22.04 5.02 -8.52
CA SER A 102 -21.52 4.37 -9.72
C SER A 102 -22.28 4.81 -10.98
N VAL A 103 -21.52 5.01 -12.05
CA VAL A 103 -22.02 5.39 -13.38
C VAL A 103 -21.60 4.32 -14.39
N PRO A 104 -22.31 4.17 -15.52
CA PRO A 104 -21.90 3.25 -16.58
C PRO A 104 -20.47 3.54 -17.04
N GLY A 105 -19.61 2.52 -16.96
CA GLY A 105 -18.19 2.64 -17.31
C GLY A 105 -17.27 3.09 -16.17
N ALA A 106 -17.77 3.21 -14.94
CA ALA A 106 -16.95 3.44 -13.75
C ALA A 106 -16.06 2.22 -13.44
N LEU A 107 -14.78 2.49 -13.21
CA LEU A 107 -13.74 1.51 -12.90
C LEU A 107 -13.24 1.70 -11.47
N ASP A 108 -12.98 0.59 -10.80
CA ASP A 108 -12.51 0.55 -9.41
C ASP A 108 -10.99 0.44 -9.37
N TYR A 109 -10.33 1.57 -9.17
CA TYR A 109 -8.87 1.64 -9.05
C TYR A 109 -8.37 1.13 -7.68
N THR A 110 -9.23 1.06 -6.66
CA THR A 110 -8.87 0.56 -5.32
C THR A 110 -8.74 -0.96 -5.37
N ALA A 111 -9.74 -1.64 -5.95
CA ALA A 111 -9.70 -3.07 -6.18
C ALA A 111 -8.56 -3.48 -7.13
N PHE A 112 -8.28 -2.67 -8.15
CA PHE A 112 -7.15 -2.89 -9.05
C PHE A 112 -5.80 -2.79 -8.34
N SER A 113 -5.58 -1.75 -7.53
CA SER A 113 -4.33 -1.58 -6.78
C SER A 113 -4.15 -2.68 -5.75
N SER A 114 -5.24 -3.05 -5.04
CA SER A 114 -5.24 -4.17 -4.11
C SER A 114 -4.97 -5.52 -4.80
N ALA A 115 -5.38 -5.73 -6.05
CA ALA A 115 -5.05 -6.94 -6.79
C ALA A 115 -3.59 -6.94 -7.28
N LEU A 116 -3.12 -5.79 -7.79
CA LEU A 116 -1.77 -5.65 -8.33
C LEU A 116 -0.68 -5.86 -7.26
N TYR A 117 -0.94 -5.40 -6.04
CA TYR A 117 -0.01 -5.48 -4.92
C TYR A 117 -0.40 -6.52 -3.87
N GLY A 118 -1.68 -6.89 -3.77
CA GLY A 118 -2.14 -7.95 -2.86
C GLY A 118 -1.88 -9.37 -3.38
N GLU A 119 -1.48 -9.56 -4.64
CA GLU A 119 -0.96 -10.84 -5.14
C GLU A 119 0.51 -11.09 -4.74
N SER A 120 1.16 -10.19 -3.99
CA SER A 120 2.52 -10.41 -3.47
C SER A 120 2.59 -11.25 -2.18
N ASP A 121 1.44 -11.61 -1.58
CA ASP A 121 1.37 -12.41 -0.35
C ASP A 121 0.60 -13.73 -0.60
N LEU A 122 1.17 -14.62 -1.43
CA LEU A 122 0.85 -16.06 -1.39
C LEU A 122 2.01 -16.96 -1.86
#